data_AF-A0AA39CZT8-F1
#
_entry.id   AF-A0AA39CZT8-F1
#
_cell.length_a   1.000
_cell.length_b   1.000
_cell.length_c   1.000
_cell.angle_alpha   90.00
_cell.angle_beta   90.00
_cell.angle_gamma   90.00
#
_symmetry.space_group_name_H-M   'P 1'
#
loop_
_entity.id
_entity.type
_entity.pdbx_description
1 polymer ?
#
loop_
_entity_poly.entity_id
_entity_poly.type
_entity_poly.pdbx_seq_one_letter_code
_entity_poly.pdbx_strand_id
1 'polypeptide(L)'
;MADNTLRSRTTHSAVTNGPKDTTNGSPVAPKEEPHPAGEVKYGTFSQILRALLLLTWFNCGCVSINVTQFLGAPLYWWNKDYYYAYMALTKQSFGVVGIAGTRWFASTKVRVSWDKDLRGQFSKNKSGRLETSFPERLVYIANHQVYTEWLYLWWIAYTSRMHGHIFIILKESLKYVPVLGPGMMFYGFIFMARKWIQDKPRLQHRLEKLKTRHGGPMSGSQGLDPMWLLIFPEGTNLARNTKRKSREWAEKQAIPDMKHLLLPRSTGLFFCLQQLQGTVDWVYDCTIAYEGTPKGGFAPEYFTIRSTYLQGRPPKCVNMHWRRFAVSSIPLSDAKEFEAWLMERWREKDELLEQWYETGRFPADPDSADTGKGISKDGFIETEMTLNNWMEIGQIFVVLAAVALMVNVAVKAFGIFKVLK
;
A
#
# COMPACT_ATOMS: atom_id res chain seq x y z
N MET A 1 -41.97 -6.78 -17.75
CA MET A 1 -41.93 -5.42 -18.34
C MET A 1 -41.22 -4.54 -17.33
N ALA A 2 -40.05 -4.03 -17.68
CA ALA A 2 -39.16 -3.32 -16.79
C ALA A 2 -39.61 -1.85 -16.67
N ASP A 3 -39.78 -1.37 -15.44
CA ASP A 3 -39.98 0.06 -15.17
C ASP A 3 -38.63 0.71 -14.86
N ASN A 4 -38.35 1.80 -15.58
CA ASN A 4 -37.03 2.34 -15.83
C ASN A 4 -37.07 3.84 -15.53
N THR A 5 -37.04 4.23 -14.25
CA THR A 5 -37.00 5.65 -13.85
C THR A 5 -35.56 6.11 -13.61
N LEU A 6 -34.88 6.46 -14.70
CA LEU A 6 -33.64 7.22 -14.72
C LEU A 6 -33.95 8.69 -14.40
N ARG A 7 -33.49 9.19 -13.24
CA ARG A 7 -33.48 10.63 -12.95
C ARG A 7 -32.30 11.31 -13.64
N SER A 8 -32.60 11.99 -14.74
CA SER A 8 -31.81 13.05 -15.36
C SER A 8 -31.63 14.23 -14.40
N ARG A 9 -30.41 14.79 -14.33
CA ARG A 9 -30.08 15.97 -13.52
C ARG A 9 -29.94 17.15 -14.47
N THR A 10 -30.99 17.97 -14.58
CA THR A 10 -30.99 19.23 -15.32
C THR A 10 -30.29 20.33 -14.53
N THR A 11 -29.43 21.06 -15.22
CA THR A 11 -28.76 22.28 -14.75
C THR A 11 -29.66 23.48 -15.03
N HIS A 12 -30.12 24.17 -13.99
CA HIS A 12 -30.63 25.54 -14.11
C HIS A 12 -29.93 26.42 -13.08
N SER A 13 -29.09 27.33 -13.59
CA SER A 13 -28.59 28.49 -12.87
C SER A 13 -29.64 29.58 -12.98
N ALA A 14 -30.18 30.04 -11.84
CA ALA A 14 -30.92 31.29 -11.74
C ALA A 14 -30.17 32.18 -10.75
N VAL A 15 -29.65 33.29 -11.26
CA VAL A 15 -28.98 34.35 -10.51
C VAL A 15 -30.07 35.28 -9.98
N THR A 16 -30.18 35.43 -8.66
CA THR A 16 -30.96 36.50 -8.03
C THR A 16 -30.02 37.39 -7.23
N ASN A 17 -29.90 38.64 -7.66
CA ASN A 17 -29.14 39.71 -7.01
C ASN A 17 -29.89 40.20 -5.75
N GLY A 18 -29.21 40.19 -4.60
CA GLY A 18 -29.59 40.87 -3.35
C GLY A 18 -28.40 41.72 -2.84
N PRO A 19 -28.61 42.71 -1.96
CA PRO A 19 -27.83 43.95 -1.94
C PRO A 19 -26.40 43.79 -1.42
N LYS A 20 -25.50 44.57 -2.03
CA LYS A 20 -24.08 44.70 -1.67
C LYS A 20 -23.92 45.31 -0.30
N ASP A 21 -23.42 44.54 0.65
CA ASP A 21 -22.86 45.06 1.88
C ASP A 21 -21.36 45.34 1.66
N THR A 22 -21.01 46.62 1.61
CA THR A 22 -19.64 47.11 1.39
C THR A 22 -18.87 47.08 2.70
N THR A 23 -18.16 45.99 2.95
CA THR A 23 -17.01 46.00 3.87
C THR A 23 -15.79 45.48 3.14
N ASN A 24 -14.84 46.39 2.91
CA ASN A 24 -13.53 46.12 2.36
C ASN A 24 -12.76 45.19 3.30
N GLY A 25 -12.80 43.89 3.02
CA GLY A 25 -11.82 42.92 3.48
C GLY A 25 -11.32 42.17 2.25
N SER A 26 -10.15 42.56 1.72
CA SER A 26 -9.42 41.70 0.79
C SER A 26 -9.38 40.29 1.37
N PRO A 27 -9.70 39.22 0.62
CA PRO A 27 -9.55 37.87 1.14
C PRO A 27 -8.08 37.69 1.47
N VAL A 28 -7.77 37.68 2.77
CA VAL A 28 -6.45 37.33 3.28
C VAL A 28 -6.17 35.95 2.73
N ALA A 29 -5.26 35.85 1.76
CA ALA A 29 -4.75 34.57 1.30
C ALA A 29 -4.37 33.77 2.56
N PRO A 30 -4.82 32.51 2.72
CA PRO A 30 -4.44 31.74 3.87
C PRO A 30 -2.92 31.78 3.97
N LYS A 31 -2.37 32.25 5.10
CA LYS A 31 -0.94 32.16 5.36
C LYS A 31 -0.54 30.72 5.09
N GLU A 32 0.31 30.49 4.09
CA GLU A 32 0.81 29.15 3.81
C GLU A 32 1.47 28.64 5.08
N GLU A 33 0.88 27.63 5.72
CA GLU A 33 1.52 27.00 6.86
C GLU A 33 2.87 26.44 6.42
N PRO A 34 3.95 26.69 7.18
CA PRO A 34 5.27 26.23 6.80
C PRO A 34 5.27 24.70 6.68
N HIS A 35 5.88 24.19 5.61
CA HIS A 35 5.92 22.76 5.37
C HIS A 35 6.63 22.04 6.53
N PRO A 36 6.07 20.96 7.09
CA PRO A 36 6.57 20.37 8.32
C PRO A 36 7.95 19.70 8.24
N ALA A 37 8.35 19.31 7.03
CA ALA A 37 9.72 18.86 6.75
C ALA A 37 10.73 20.00 6.52
N GLY A 38 10.31 21.27 6.67
CA GLY A 38 11.15 22.46 6.50
C GLY A 38 11.17 23.02 5.07
N GLU A 39 12.17 23.88 4.84
CA GLU A 39 12.49 24.53 3.56
C GLU A 39 12.71 23.52 2.43
N VAL A 40 12.52 23.97 1.19
CA VAL A 40 12.82 23.14 0.02
C VAL A 40 14.32 22.88 -0.06
N LYS A 41 14.73 21.60 -0.07
CA LYS A 41 16.14 21.21 -0.03
C LYS A 41 16.86 21.36 -1.37
N TYR A 42 16.13 21.30 -2.48
CA TYR A 42 16.69 21.25 -3.83
C TYR A 42 16.18 22.39 -4.69
N GLY A 43 17.07 23.15 -5.33
CA GLY A 43 16.71 24.16 -6.32
C GLY A 43 16.06 23.55 -7.58
N THR A 44 15.46 24.38 -8.44
CA THR A 44 14.67 23.94 -9.60
C THR A 44 15.39 22.96 -10.51
N PHE A 45 16.66 23.25 -10.87
CA PHE A 45 17.45 22.35 -11.72
C PHE A 45 17.64 20.97 -11.08
N SER A 46 18.00 20.94 -9.79
CA SER A 46 18.13 19.70 -9.03
C SER A 46 16.80 18.95 -8.92
N GLN A 47 15.67 19.64 -8.77
CA GLN A 47 14.35 19.00 -8.78
C GLN A 47 14.04 18.34 -10.14
N ILE A 48 14.38 19.01 -11.25
CA ILE A 48 14.22 18.45 -12.60
C ILE A 48 15.09 17.21 -12.78
N LEU A 49 16.38 17.30 -12.44
CA LEU A 49 17.30 16.16 -12.52
C LEU A 49 16.80 14.98 -11.68
N ARG A 50 16.36 15.24 -10.45
CA ARG A 50 15.76 14.23 -9.57
C ARG A 50 14.51 13.61 -10.18
N ALA A 51 13.65 14.41 -10.80
CA ALA A 51 12.47 13.91 -11.49
C ALA A 51 12.85 12.98 -12.64
N LEU A 52 13.81 13.37 -13.48
CA LEU A 52 14.31 12.56 -14.57
C LEU A 52 14.94 11.26 -14.08
N LEU A 53 15.78 11.31 -13.04
CA LEU A 53 16.40 10.10 -12.47
C LEU A 53 15.37 9.16 -11.84
N LEU A 54 14.39 9.71 -11.11
CA LEU A 54 13.32 8.91 -10.51
C LEU A 54 12.44 8.26 -11.58
N LEU A 55 12.06 9.02 -12.62
CA LEU A 55 11.29 8.51 -13.74
C LEU A 55 12.08 7.43 -14.50
N THR A 56 13.35 7.66 -14.79
CA THR A 56 14.21 6.67 -15.44
C THR A 56 14.31 5.40 -14.60
N TRP A 57 14.64 5.51 -13.30
CA TRP A 57 14.71 4.36 -12.39
C TRP A 57 13.41 3.56 -12.38
N PHE A 58 12.28 4.24 -12.13
CA PHE A 58 10.99 3.59 -11.98
C PHE A 58 10.54 2.95 -13.29
N ASN A 59 10.64 3.66 -14.43
CA ASN A 59 10.22 3.13 -15.72
C ASN A 59 11.15 2.01 -16.21
N CYS A 60 12.47 2.12 -16.08
CA CYS A 60 13.39 1.04 -16.44
C CYS A 60 13.14 -0.22 -15.61
N GLY A 61 12.90 -0.06 -14.30
CA GLY A 61 12.50 -1.17 -13.43
C GLY A 61 11.19 -1.80 -13.88
N CYS A 62 10.15 -1.01 -14.12
CA CYS A 62 8.84 -1.51 -14.54
C CYS A 62 8.87 -2.19 -15.92
N VAL A 63 9.61 -1.65 -16.88
CA VAL A 63 9.78 -2.25 -18.22
C VAL A 63 10.55 -3.55 -18.12
N SER A 64 11.65 -3.59 -17.36
CA SER A 64 12.44 -4.83 -17.16
C SER A 64 11.60 -5.93 -16.52
N ILE A 65 10.79 -5.56 -15.53
CA ILE A 65 9.86 -6.49 -14.89
C ILE A 65 8.78 -6.96 -15.86
N ASN A 66 8.17 -6.08 -16.65
CA ASN A 66 7.17 -6.48 -17.64
C ASN A 66 7.76 -7.45 -18.68
N VAL A 67 8.96 -7.15 -19.21
CA VAL A 67 9.66 -8.06 -20.14
C VAL A 67 9.87 -9.42 -19.47
N THR A 68 10.32 -9.44 -18.22
CA THR A 68 10.48 -10.66 -17.42
C THR A 68 9.13 -11.41 -17.32
N GLN A 69 8.04 -10.73 -16.97
CA GLN A 69 6.70 -11.33 -16.88
C GLN A 69 6.26 -11.95 -18.21
N PHE A 70 6.48 -11.27 -19.34
CA PHE A 70 6.15 -11.81 -20.67
C PHE A 70 6.97 -13.04 -21.03
N LEU A 71 8.26 -13.06 -20.68
CA LEU A 71 9.11 -14.24 -20.89
C LEU A 71 8.66 -15.44 -20.05
N GLY A 72 8.16 -15.21 -18.83
CA GLY A 72 7.61 -16.25 -17.96
C GLY A 72 6.15 -16.63 -18.24
N ALA A 73 5.40 -15.84 -19.00
CA ALA A 73 3.99 -16.09 -19.27
C ALA A 73 3.70 -17.48 -19.90
N PRO A 74 4.53 -18.01 -20.82
CA PRO A 74 4.38 -19.36 -21.35
C PRO A 74 4.31 -20.47 -20.30
N LEU A 75 4.91 -20.26 -19.11
CA LEU A 75 4.85 -21.22 -18.01
C LEU A 75 3.41 -21.51 -17.58
N TYR A 76 2.46 -20.59 -17.81
CA TYR A 76 1.07 -20.82 -17.42
C TYR A 76 0.46 -22.06 -18.08
N TRP A 77 0.80 -22.31 -19.35
CA TRP A 77 0.30 -23.46 -20.11
C TRP A 77 1.14 -24.72 -19.90
N TRP A 78 2.39 -24.57 -19.48
CA TRP A 78 3.31 -25.69 -19.21
C TRP A 78 3.15 -26.23 -17.78
N ASN A 79 3.28 -25.35 -16.78
CA ASN A 79 3.16 -25.69 -15.37
C ASN A 79 2.81 -24.45 -14.54
N LYS A 80 1.60 -24.46 -13.97
CA LYS A 80 1.04 -23.33 -13.21
C LYS A 80 1.82 -23.04 -11.93
N ASP A 81 2.38 -24.07 -11.28
CA ASP A 81 3.16 -23.92 -10.05
C ASP A 81 4.41 -23.07 -10.32
N TYR A 82 5.12 -23.36 -11.42
CA TYR A 82 6.25 -22.53 -11.86
C TYR A 82 5.82 -21.15 -12.33
N TYR A 83 4.69 -21.02 -13.01
CA TYR A 83 4.16 -19.71 -13.40
C TYR A 83 3.92 -18.80 -12.20
N TYR A 84 3.21 -19.28 -11.17
CA TYR A 84 2.89 -18.47 -9.99
C TYR A 84 4.15 -18.14 -9.19
N ALA A 85 5.09 -19.09 -9.07
CA ALA A 85 6.40 -18.80 -8.51
C ALA A 85 7.12 -17.70 -9.31
N TYR A 86 7.15 -17.81 -10.64
CA TYR A 86 7.80 -16.82 -11.49
C TYR A 86 7.15 -15.43 -11.36
N MET A 87 5.82 -15.35 -11.32
CA MET A 87 5.13 -14.07 -11.12
C MET A 87 5.41 -13.47 -9.73
N ALA A 88 5.50 -14.29 -8.68
CA ALA A 88 5.88 -13.83 -7.36
C ALA A 88 7.32 -13.28 -7.33
N LEU A 89 8.27 -13.87 -8.05
CA LEU A 89 9.63 -13.31 -8.22
C LEU A 89 9.59 -11.92 -8.87
N THR A 90 8.81 -11.74 -9.93
CA THR A 90 8.67 -10.42 -10.57
C THR A 90 8.04 -9.38 -9.63
N LYS A 91 7.13 -9.81 -8.75
CA LYS A 91 6.53 -8.97 -7.72
C LYS A 91 7.53 -8.60 -6.63
N GLN A 92 8.43 -9.51 -6.27
CA GLN A 92 9.57 -9.20 -5.38
C GLN A 92 10.44 -8.10 -5.99
N SER A 93 10.80 -8.21 -7.27
CA SER A 93 11.57 -7.18 -7.98
C SER A 93 10.87 -5.81 -7.95
N PHE A 94 9.55 -5.75 -8.05
CA PHE A 94 8.83 -4.48 -7.94
C PHE A 94 8.88 -3.88 -6.52
N GLY A 95 8.80 -4.72 -5.49
CA GLY A 95 9.08 -4.31 -4.11
C GLY A 95 10.48 -3.69 -3.99
N VAL A 96 11.51 -4.32 -4.59
CA VAL A 96 12.88 -3.80 -4.60
C VAL A 96 12.98 -2.46 -5.32
N VAL A 97 12.32 -2.29 -6.49
CA VAL A 97 12.26 -1.01 -7.23
C VAL A 97 11.71 0.10 -6.35
N GLY A 98 10.58 -0.17 -5.66
CA GLY A 98 9.92 0.79 -4.77
C GLY A 98 10.80 1.16 -3.57
N ILE A 99 11.34 0.16 -2.87
CA ILE A 99 12.14 0.37 -1.66
C ILE A 99 13.44 1.13 -1.97
N ALA A 100 14.18 0.73 -3.01
CA ALA A 100 15.40 1.42 -3.43
C ALA A 100 15.10 2.85 -3.90
N GLY A 101 14.03 3.04 -4.68
CA GLY A 101 13.58 4.35 -5.14
C GLY A 101 13.23 5.28 -3.97
N THR A 102 12.44 4.81 -3.01
CA THR A 102 12.15 5.59 -1.81
C THR A 102 13.41 5.88 -1.01
N ARG A 103 14.33 4.93 -0.83
CA ARG A 103 15.59 5.16 -0.12
C ARG A 103 16.43 6.27 -0.76
N TRP A 104 16.60 6.26 -2.07
CA TRP A 104 17.46 7.23 -2.77
C TRP A 104 16.84 8.63 -2.89
N PHE A 105 15.54 8.70 -3.14
CA PHE A 105 14.86 9.97 -3.44
C PHE A 105 14.08 10.55 -2.27
N ALA A 106 13.72 9.74 -1.27
CA ALA A 106 12.88 10.13 -0.16
C ALA A 106 13.22 9.31 1.09
N SER A 107 14.50 9.31 1.48
CA SER A 107 14.96 8.58 2.66
C SER A 107 14.08 8.90 3.87
N THR A 108 13.37 7.89 4.35
CA THR A 108 12.33 8.03 5.36
C THR A 108 12.64 7.12 6.53
N LYS A 109 12.73 7.71 7.73
CA LYS A 109 12.75 6.93 8.97
C LYS A 109 11.39 6.32 9.22
N VAL A 110 11.38 5.11 9.76
CA VAL A 110 10.16 4.42 10.15
C VAL A 110 10.28 4.02 11.62
N ARG A 111 9.26 4.37 12.40
CA ARG A 111 9.10 3.92 13.78
C ARG A 111 7.96 2.93 13.86
N VAL A 112 8.24 1.73 14.35
CA VAL A 112 7.30 0.64 14.46
C VAL A 112 7.08 0.31 15.92
N SER A 113 5.81 0.30 16.32
CA SER A 113 5.32 -0.12 17.64
C SER A 113 4.19 -1.13 17.45
N TRP A 114 3.84 -1.87 18.48
CA TRP A 114 2.84 -2.93 18.40
C TRP A 114 2.14 -3.16 19.74
N ASP A 115 1.02 -3.87 19.69
CA ASP A 115 0.32 -4.37 20.88
C ASP A 115 0.95 -5.66 21.43
N LYS A 116 0.57 -6.01 22.66
CA LYS A 116 1.08 -7.20 23.36
C LYS A 116 0.91 -8.50 22.56
N ASP A 117 -0.08 -8.59 21.67
CA ASP A 117 -0.38 -9.80 20.91
C ASP A 117 0.66 -10.05 19.80
N LEU A 118 1.46 -9.05 19.45
CA LEU A 118 2.52 -9.12 18.45
C LEU A 118 3.94 -9.24 19.04
N ARG A 119 4.06 -9.47 20.36
CA ARG A 119 5.34 -9.75 21.03
C ARG A 119 6.12 -10.83 20.27
N GLY A 120 7.39 -10.53 20.00
CA GLY A 120 8.31 -11.43 19.29
C GLY A 120 8.16 -11.46 17.76
N GLN A 121 7.25 -10.68 17.17
CA GLN A 121 7.09 -10.62 15.70
C GLN A 121 7.91 -9.52 15.02
N PHE A 122 8.61 -8.70 15.79
CA PHE A 122 9.45 -7.62 15.30
C PHE A 122 10.85 -7.71 15.92
N SER A 123 11.87 -7.51 15.08
CA SER A 123 13.26 -7.41 15.53
C SER A 123 14.08 -6.58 14.53
N LYS A 124 15.30 -6.20 14.91
CA LYS A 124 16.33 -5.74 13.98
C LYS A 124 17.32 -6.86 13.68
N ASN A 125 17.74 -6.96 12.43
CA ASN A 125 18.89 -7.79 12.10
C ASN A 125 20.21 -7.12 12.50
N LYS A 126 21.31 -7.85 12.29
CA LYS A 126 22.68 -7.38 12.59
C LYS A 126 23.06 -6.07 11.87
N SER A 127 22.40 -5.74 10.76
CA SER A 127 22.60 -4.47 10.05
C SER A 127 21.66 -3.35 10.51
N GLY A 128 20.89 -3.54 11.58
CA GLY A 128 19.95 -2.55 12.11
C GLY A 128 18.66 -2.37 11.30
N ARG A 129 18.38 -3.27 10.35
CA ARG A 129 17.20 -3.23 9.49
C ARG A 129 16.07 -4.02 10.12
N LEU A 130 14.84 -3.57 9.93
CA LEU A 130 13.66 -4.24 10.47
C LEU A 130 13.48 -5.62 9.82
N GLU A 131 13.23 -6.62 10.65
CA GLU A 131 12.76 -7.95 10.27
C GLU A 131 11.44 -8.22 10.99
N THR A 132 10.51 -8.85 10.28
CA THR A 132 9.21 -9.25 10.82
C THR A 132 8.97 -10.74 10.58
N SER A 133 8.24 -11.39 11.48
CA SER A 133 7.90 -12.81 11.40
C SER A 133 6.40 -13.04 11.33
N PHE A 134 5.74 -12.29 10.44
CA PHE A 134 4.31 -12.44 10.19
C PHE A 134 4.02 -13.74 9.41
N PRO A 135 2.81 -14.31 9.51
CA PRO A 135 2.47 -15.55 8.85
C PRO A 135 2.45 -15.41 7.32
N GLU A 136 2.59 -16.52 6.63
CA GLU A 136 2.57 -16.59 5.16
C GLU A 136 1.20 -16.20 4.57
N ARG A 137 0.13 -16.26 5.37
CA ARG A 137 -1.22 -15.91 4.96
C ARG A 137 -1.89 -14.97 5.96
N LEU A 138 -2.26 -13.78 5.49
CA LEU A 138 -2.99 -12.78 6.30
C LEU A 138 -3.83 -11.84 5.44
N VAL A 139 -4.79 -11.18 6.10
CA VAL A 139 -5.44 -9.97 5.55
C VAL A 139 -4.88 -8.77 6.28
N TYR A 140 -4.51 -7.75 5.52
CA TYR A 140 -3.84 -6.55 5.97
C TYR A 140 -4.79 -5.36 5.83
N ILE A 141 -5.04 -4.64 6.91
CA ILE A 141 -5.83 -3.42 6.92
C ILE A 141 -5.03 -2.24 7.47
N ALA A 142 -5.30 -1.04 6.97
CA ALA A 142 -4.72 0.19 7.46
C ALA A 142 -5.66 1.39 7.24
N ASN A 143 -5.44 2.48 7.99
CA ASN A 143 -5.96 3.79 7.57
C ASN A 143 -5.26 4.26 6.29
N HIS A 144 -5.89 5.15 5.52
CA HIS A 144 -5.35 5.61 4.24
C HIS A 144 -5.14 7.11 4.16
N GLN A 145 -3.94 7.58 4.50
CA GLN A 145 -3.65 9.02 4.44
C GLN A 145 -2.99 9.40 3.12
N VAL A 146 -1.70 9.09 2.93
CA VAL A 146 -0.93 9.57 1.76
C VAL A 146 -0.95 8.61 0.57
N TYR A 147 -0.73 9.14 -0.63
CA TYR A 147 -0.75 8.34 -1.87
C TYR A 147 0.33 7.23 -1.89
N THR A 148 1.47 7.47 -1.26
CA THR A 148 2.63 6.55 -1.24
C THR A 148 2.58 5.53 -0.12
N GLU A 149 1.50 5.48 0.65
CA GLU A 149 1.41 4.64 1.86
C GLU A 149 1.59 3.15 1.58
N TRP A 150 1.06 2.67 0.44
CA TRP A 150 1.21 1.29 -0.01
C TRP A 150 2.68 0.86 -0.14
N LEU A 151 3.63 1.79 -0.37
CA LEU A 151 5.07 1.48 -0.39
C LEU A 151 5.59 1.08 0.99
N TYR A 152 5.12 1.73 2.07
CA TYR A 152 5.51 1.38 3.44
C TYR A 152 4.91 0.02 3.84
N LEU A 153 3.66 -0.25 3.45
CA LEU A 153 3.02 -1.54 3.71
C LEU A 153 3.68 -2.68 2.93
N TRP A 154 4.05 -2.44 1.68
CA TRP A 154 4.82 -3.40 0.86
C TRP A 154 6.22 -3.59 1.43
N TRP A 155 6.86 -2.55 1.97
CA TRP A 155 8.12 -2.69 2.69
C TRP A 155 7.99 -3.58 3.94
N ILE A 156 6.87 -3.54 4.66
CA ILE A 156 6.64 -4.50 5.76
C ILE A 156 6.47 -5.93 5.23
N ALA A 157 5.79 -6.13 4.10
CA ALA A 157 5.79 -7.43 3.44
C ALA A 157 7.21 -7.85 3.04
N TYR A 158 8.08 -6.91 2.67
CA TYR A 158 9.49 -7.18 2.39
C TYR A 158 10.26 -7.62 3.64
N THR A 159 10.03 -7.00 4.80
CA THR A 159 10.69 -7.38 6.05
C THR A 159 10.26 -8.77 6.57
N SER A 160 9.12 -9.29 6.11
CA SER A 160 8.65 -10.68 6.30
C SER A 160 8.99 -11.63 5.14
N ARG A 161 9.72 -11.18 4.10
CA ARG A 161 9.96 -11.94 2.85
C ARG A 161 8.68 -12.31 2.06
N MET A 162 7.59 -11.61 2.31
CA MET A 162 6.26 -11.78 1.71
C MET A 162 5.93 -10.78 0.59
N HIS A 163 6.85 -9.89 0.23
CA HIS A 163 6.66 -8.88 -0.82
C HIS A 163 6.40 -9.44 -2.24
N GLY A 164 6.65 -10.73 -2.50
CA GLY A 164 6.22 -11.44 -3.72
C GLY A 164 4.75 -11.91 -3.69
N HIS A 165 4.15 -11.90 -2.50
CA HIS A 165 2.87 -12.51 -2.19
C HIS A 165 1.83 -11.51 -1.66
N ILE A 166 2.12 -10.21 -1.73
CA ILE A 166 1.14 -9.17 -1.46
C ILE A 166 0.19 -8.99 -2.66
N PHE A 167 -1.10 -8.80 -2.38
CA PHE A 167 -2.16 -8.55 -3.34
C PHE A 167 -2.95 -7.34 -2.88
N ILE A 168 -3.19 -6.40 -3.79
CA ILE A 168 -3.78 -5.10 -3.45
C ILE A 168 -5.11 -4.94 -4.19
N ILE A 169 -6.12 -4.45 -3.48
CA ILE A 169 -7.37 -4.00 -4.09
C ILE A 169 -7.17 -2.58 -4.63
N LEU A 170 -7.36 -2.39 -5.93
CA LEU A 170 -7.01 -1.17 -6.66
C LEU A 170 -8.19 -0.54 -7.40
N LYS A 171 -8.08 0.74 -7.75
CA LYS A 171 -9.08 1.40 -8.62
C LYS A 171 -9.01 0.82 -10.04
N GLU A 172 -10.16 0.54 -10.66
CA GLU A 172 -10.24 -0.03 -12.02
C GLU A 172 -9.44 0.72 -13.08
N SER A 173 -9.44 2.05 -13.05
CA SER A 173 -8.71 2.86 -14.03
C SER A 173 -7.21 2.55 -14.10
N LEU A 174 -6.62 1.99 -13.04
CA LEU A 174 -5.20 1.65 -13.00
C LEU A 174 -4.82 0.51 -13.95
N LYS A 175 -5.77 -0.35 -14.37
CA LYS A 175 -5.51 -1.43 -15.32
C LYS A 175 -5.12 -0.93 -16.71
N TYR A 176 -5.42 0.33 -17.03
CA TYR A 176 -5.16 0.94 -18.34
C TYR A 176 -3.88 1.78 -18.38
N VAL A 177 -3.15 1.90 -17.27
CA VAL A 177 -1.87 2.63 -17.27
C VAL A 177 -0.85 1.82 -18.08
N PRO A 178 -0.19 2.39 -19.11
CA PRO A 178 0.80 1.66 -19.89
C PRO A 178 1.93 1.12 -19.00
N VAL A 179 2.42 -0.09 -19.30
CA VAL A 179 3.43 -0.84 -18.53
C VAL A 179 2.96 -1.28 -17.13
N LEU A 180 2.45 -0.36 -16.30
CA LEU A 180 1.99 -0.69 -14.95
C LEU A 180 0.73 -1.56 -14.94
N GLY A 181 -0.26 -1.24 -15.78
CA GLY A 181 -1.52 -1.97 -15.90
C GLY A 181 -1.31 -3.46 -16.20
N PRO A 182 -0.62 -3.80 -17.30
CA PRO A 182 -0.22 -5.18 -17.59
C PRO A 182 0.54 -5.86 -16.45
N GLY A 183 1.52 -5.19 -15.86
CA GLY A 183 2.26 -5.74 -14.72
C GLY A 183 1.40 -6.05 -13.51
N MET A 184 0.47 -5.16 -13.16
CA MET A 184 -0.50 -5.37 -12.08
C MET A 184 -1.49 -6.50 -12.39
N MET A 185 -1.84 -6.72 -13.67
CA MET A 185 -2.67 -7.86 -14.09
C MET A 185 -1.93 -9.19 -13.91
N PHE A 186 -0.65 -9.26 -14.27
CA PHE A 186 0.21 -10.43 -14.01
C PHE A 186 0.37 -10.72 -12.52
N TYR A 187 0.45 -9.68 -11.67
CA TYR A 187 0.46 -9.82 -10.21
C TYR A 187 -0.84 -10.34 -9.60
N GLY A 188 -1.92 -10.42 -10.38
CA GLY A 188 -3.23 -10.83 -9.88
C GLY A 188 -3.87 -9.80 -8.95
N PHE A 189 -3.51 -8.52 -9.06
CA PHE A 189 -4.15 -7.45 -8.28
C PHE A 189 -5.63 -7.32 -8.59
N ILE A 190 -6.40 -6.90 -7.59
CA ILE A 190 -7.86 -6.89 -7.64
C ILE A 190 -8.35 -5.47 -7.89
N PHE A 191 -8.47 -5.10 -9.15
CA PHE A 191 -9.14 -3.86 -9.53
C PHE A 191 -10.65 -3.81 -9.17
N MET A 192 -11.20 -2.63 -8.89
CA MET A 192 -12.59 -2.41 -8.48
C MET A 192 -13.14 -1.13 -9.14
N ALA A 193 -14.34 -1.23 -9.72
CA ALA A 193 -15.09 -0.10 -10.25
C ALA A 193 -15.69 0.78 -9.13
N ARG A 194 -15.68 0.28 -7.88
CA ARG A 194 -16.34 0.85 -6.69
C ARG A 194 -17.86 0.83 -6.82
N LYS A 195 -18.37 -0.25 -7.42
CA LYS A 195 -19.80 -0.54 -7.60
C LYS A 195 -20.05 -2.01 -7.24
N TRP A 196 -20.56 -2.26 -6.04
CA TRP A 196 -20.64 -3.60 -5.45
C TRP A 196 -21.25 -4.66 -6.37
N ILE A 197 -22.38 -4.37 -7.02
CA ILE A 197 -23.08 -5.31 -7.92
C ILE A 197 -22.17 -5.75 -9.08
N GLN A 198 -21.37 -4.82 -9.64
CA GLN A 198 -20.46 -5.11 -10.74
C GLN A 198 -19.19 -5.83 -10.26
N ASP A 199 -18.70 -5.44 -9.08
CA ASP A 199 -17.42 -5.89 -8.57
C ASP A 199 -17.49 -7.26 -7.86
N LYS A 200 -18.61 -7.63 -7.24
CA LYS A 200 -18.75 -8.83 -6.41
C LYS A 200 -18.31 -10.12 -7.13
N PRO A 201 -18.76 -10.43 -8.37
CA PRO A 201 -18.35 -11.67 -9.05
C PRO A 201 -16.84 -11.71 -9.34
N ARG A 202 -16.29 -10.55 -9.70
CA ARG A 202 -14.86 -10.39 -10.02
C ARG A 202 -13.99 -10.54 -8.78
N LEU A 203 -14.41 -9.95 -7.67
CA LEU A 203 -13.77 -10.08 -6.37
C LEU A 203 -13.82 -11.53 -5.90
N GLN A 204 -14.97 -12.19 -6.00
CA GLN A 204 -15.13 -13.61 -5.67
C GLN A 204 -14.16 -14.50 -6.44
N HIS A 205 -14.14 -14.38 -7.78
CA HIS A 205 -13.24 -15.15 -8.63
C HIS A 205 -11.75 -14.97 -8.24
N ARG A 206 -11.35 -13.74 -7.91
CA ARG A 206 -9.97 -13.47 -7.48
C ARG A 206 -9.66 -14.06 -6.11
N LEU A 207 -10.59 -13.96 -5.15
CA LEU A 207 -10.42 -14.57 -3.83
C LEU A 207 -10.37 -16.10 -3.89
N GLU A 208 -11.16 -16.73 -4.75
CA GLU A 208 -11.07 -18.18 -5.03
C GLU A 208 -9.69 -18.57 -5.54
N LYS A 209 -9.09 -17.76 -6.44
CA LYS A 209 -7.70 -17.97 -6.87
C LYS A 209 -6.69 -17.84 -5.72
N LEU A 210 -6.93 -16.95 -4.76
CA LEU A 210 -6.07 -16.78 -3.58
C LEU A 210 -6.21 -17.91 -2.54
N LYS A 211 -7.17 -18.82 -2.71
CA LYS A 211 -7.35 -20.04 -1.89
C LYS A 211 -6.73 -21.28 -2.53
N THR A 212 -6.09 -21.13 -3.69
CA THR A 212 -5.50 -22.26 -4.40
C THR A 212 -4.31 -22.85 -3.65
N ARG A 213 -4.02 -24.11 -3.98
CA ARG A 213 -2.94 -24.90 -3.45
C ARG A 213 -2.06 -25.34 -4.61
N HIS A 214 -0.78 -25.03 -4.57
CA HIS A 214 0.21 -25.48 -5.54
C HIS A 214 1.34 -26.21 -4.82
N GLY A 215 1.99 -27.16 -5.50
CA GLY A 215 3.15 -27.90 -4.97
C GLY A 215 4.49 -27.29 -5.39
N GLY A 216 4.47 -26.03 -5.84
CA GLY A 216 5.59 -25.36 -6.47
C GLY A 216 6.70 -24.91 -5.52
N PRO A 217 7.81 -24.38 -6.07
CA PRO A 217 8.99 -23.98 -5.31
C PRO A 217 8.76 -22.81 -4.32
N MET A 218 7.59 -22.16 -4.37
CA MET A 218 7.18 -21.11 -3.43
C MET A 218 5.78 -21.36 -2.86
N SER A 219 5.36 -22.63 -2.76
CA SER A 219 4.16 -23.02 -2.01
C SER A 219 4.35 -22.76 -0.52
N GLY A 220 3.31 -22.31 0.15
CA GLY A 220 3.33 -22.09 1.59
C GLY A 220 3.07 -23.37 2.37
N SER A 221 3.06 -23.21 3.68
CA SER A 221 2.69 -24.23 4.65
C SER A 221 1.34 -24.87 4.33
N GLN A 222 1.23 -26.18 4.58
CA GLN A 222 0.04 -27.01 4.27
C GLN A 222 -0.34 -27.01 2.77
N GLY A 223 0.53 -26.57 1.88
CA GLY A 223 0.29 -26.51 0.43
C GLY A 223 -0.61 -25.36 -0.02
N LEU A 224 -0.99 -24.44 0.87
CA LEU A 224 -1.67 -23.19 0.47
C LEU A 224 -0.62 -22.20 -0.06
N ASP A 225 -0.95 -21.49 -1.14
CA ASP A 225 -0.06 -20.44 -1.63
C ASP A 225 0.11 -19.33 -0.59
N PRO A 226 1.31 -18.74 -0.41
CA PRO A 226 1.48 -17.59 0.46
C PRO A 226 0.71 -16.38 -0.11
N MET A 227 0.04 -15.62 0.76
CA MET A 227 -0.90 -14.57 0.34
C MET A 227 -1.13 -13.52 1.41
N TRP A 228 -0.84 -12.26 1.09
CA TRP A 228 -1.16 -11.10 1.92
C TRP A 228 -2.12 -10.18 1.17
N LEU A 229 -3.38 -10.09 1.60
CA LEU A 229 -4.37 -9.24 0.95
C LEU A 229 -4.45 -7.87 1.65
N LEU A 230 -4.01 -6.81 0.98
CA LEU A 230 -4.10 -5.44 1.47
C LEU A 230 -5.42 -4.77 1.08
N ILE A 231 -6.13 -4.27 2.09
CA ILE A 231 -7.38 -3.54 1.97
C ILE A 231 -7.32 -2.26 2.81
N PHE A 232 -7.76 -1.14 2.25
CA PHE A 232 -8.01 0.09 3.00
C PHE A 232 -9.53 0.28 3.16
N PRO A 233 -10.12 -0.05 4.31
CA PRO A 233 -11.57 0.07 4.52
C PRO A 233 -12.13 1.48 4.29
N GLU A 234 -11.32 2.54 4.41
CA GLU A 234 -11.71 3.91 4.05
C GLU A 234 -12.07 4.06 2.55
N GLY A 235 -11.46 3.23 1.68
CA GLY A 235 -11.73 3.16 0.24
C GLY A 235 -11.20 4.34 -0.59
N THR A 236 -10.53 5.31 0.05
CA THR A 236 -9.88 6.47 -0.58
C THR A 236 -8.96 7.17 0.43
N ASN A 237 -8.05 8.01 -0.04
CA ASN A 237 -7.20 8.84 0.82
C ASN A 237 -8.00 9.87 1.63
N LEU A 238 -7.52 10.13 2.85
CA LEU A 238 -7.96 11.23 3.70
C LEU A 238 -7.54 12.59 3.12
N ALA A 239 -8.51 13.38 2.67
CA ALA A 239 -8.31 14.73 2.15
C ALA A 239 -9.53 15.59 2.51
N ARG A 240 -9.42 16.94 2.46
CA ARG A 240 -10.54 17.86 2.79
C ARG A 240 -11.88 17.44 2.19
N ASN A 241 -11.89 17.16 0.88
CA ASN A 241 -13.10 16.79 0.17
C ASN A 241 -13.66 15.40 0.55
N THR A 242 -12.80 14.42 0.85
CA THR A 242 -13.25 13.08 1.26
C THR A 242 -13.69 13.09 2.71
N LYS A 243 -13.03 13.86 3.58
CA LYS A 243 -13.42 14.07 4.97
C LYS A 243 -14.77 14.77 5.10
N ARG A 244 -15.01 15.81 4.31
CA ARG A 244 -16.34 16.46 4.23
C ARG A 244 -17.45 15.46 3.88
N LYS A 245 -17.23 14.63 2.85
CA LYS A 245 -18.20 13.58 2.45
C LYS A 245 -18.42 12.52 3.53
N SER A 246 -17.36 12.15 4.27
CA SER A 246 -17.47 11.23 5.41
C SER A 246 -18.36 11.83 6.50
N ARG A 247 -18.16 13.11 6.84
CA ARG A 247 -18.99 13.84 7.81
C ARG A 247 -20.45 13.94 7.39
N GLU A 248 -20.72 14.34 6.15
CA GLU A 248 -22.07 14.40 5.59
C GLU A 248 -22.78 13.04 5.65
N TRP A 249 -22.04 11.93 5.51
CA TRP A 249 -22.58 10.59 5.66
C TRP A 249 -22.83 10.22 7.13
N ALA A 250 -21.91 10.57 8.03
CA ALA A 250 -22.05 10.38 9.47
C ALA A 250 -23.33 11.05 10.01
N GLU A 251 -23.54 12.32 9.64
CA GLU A 251 -24.73 13.11 10.00
C GLU A 251 -26.02 12.45 9.49
N LYS A 252 -26.02 11.99 8.23
CA LYS A 252 -27.18 11.29 7.63
C LYS A 252 -27.50 9.96 8.31
N GLN A 253 -26.50 9.26 8.82
CA GLN A 253 -26.68 8.01 9.55
C GLN A 253 -26.86 8.22 11.06
N ALA A 254 -26.85 9.49 11.53
CA ALA A 254 -26.91 9.85 12.94
C ALA A 254 -25.83 9.15 13.80
N ILE A 255 -24.61 9.03 13.26
CA ILE A 255 -23.45 8.50 13.98
C ILE A 255 -22.35 9.56 14.14
N PRO A 256 -21.49 9.45 15.17
CA PRO A 256 -20.31 10.30 15.31
C PRO A 256 -19.34 10.16 14.12
N ASP A 257 -18.83 11.29 13.62
CA ASP A 257 -17.69 11.30 12.68
C ASP A 257 -16.38 10.99 13.45
N MET A 258 -15.37 10.53 12.72
CA MET A 258 -14.01 10.34 13.24
C MET A 258 -13.29 11.70 13.37
N LYS A 259 -12.26 11.84 14.19
CA LYS A 259 -11.46 13.07 14.27
C LYS A 259 -10.42 13.13 13.15
N HIS A 260 -9.68 12.04 12.95
CA HIS A 260 -8.49 11.95 12.10
C HIS A 260 -8.64 11.01 10.92
N LEU A 261 -9.72 10.24 10.84
CA LEU A 261 -9.95 9.22 9.81
C LEU A 261 -11.19 9.49 8.96
N LEU A 262 -11.34 8.76 7.85
CA LEU A 262 -12.65 8.55 7.22
C LEU A 262 -13.37 7.38 7.89
N LEU A 263 -14.70 7.38 7.83
CA LEU A 263 -15.50 6.24 8.28
C LEU A 263 -15.22 5.00 7.40
N PRO A 264 -15.03 3.82 7.99
CA PRO A 264 -14.72 2.62 7.24
C PRO A 264 -15.94 2.11 6.45
N ARG A 265 -15.67 1.45 5.33
CA ARG A 265 -16.67 0.73 4.54
C ARG A 265 -16.54 -0.77 4.81
N SER A 266 -17.57 -1.37 5.39
CA SER A 266 -17.58 -2.76 5.83
C SER A 266 -17.64 -3.77 4.69
N THR A 267 -18.44 -3.51 3.65
CA THR A 267 -18.85 -4.50 2.63
C THR A 267 -17.68 -5.27 1.99
N GLY A 268 -16.64 -4.56 1.56
CA GLY A 268 -15.50 -5.17 0.87
C GLY A 268 -14.68 -6.08 1.80
N LEU A 269 -14.34 -5.59 2.99
CA LEU A 269 -13.57 -6.35 3.98
C LEU A 269 -14.36 -7.56 4.49
N PHE A 270 -15.66 -7.37 4.80
CA PHE A 270 -16.56 -8.45 5.23
C PHE A 270 -16.55 -9.59 4.22
N PHE A 271 -16.79 -9.28 2.94
CA PHE A 271 -16.83 -10.28 1.89
C PHE A 271 -15.47 -10.98 1.71
N CYS A 272 -14.36 -10.24 1.72
CA CYS A 272 -13.03 -10.82 1.63
C CYS A 272 -12.76 -11.82 2.77
N LEU A 273 -13.07 -11.43 4.01
CA LEU A 273 -12.86 -12.30 5.17
C LEU A 273 -13.75 -13.54 5.12
N GLN A 274 -15.04 -13.39 4.77
CA GLN A 274 -15.95 -14.54 4.59
C GLN A 274 -15.42 -15.53 3.55
N GLN A 275 -14.97 -15.05 2.39
CA GLN A 275 -14.45 -15.94 1.34
C GLN A 275 -13.14 -16.62 1.76
N LEU A 276 -12.28 -15.93 2.51
CA LEU A 276 -10.96 -16.42 2.94
C LEU A 276 -10.98 -17.23 4.24
N GLN A 277 -12.13 -17.38 4.90
CA GLN A 277 -12.29 -18.23 6.08
C GLN A 277 -11.72 -19.63 5.84
N GLY A 278 -11.06 -20.17 6.87
CA GLY A 278 -10.36 -21.45 6.82
C GLY A 278 -9.03 -21.44 6.07
N THR A 279 -8.59 -20.28 5.56
CA THR A 279 -7.27 -20.14 4.91
C THR A 279 -6.41 -19.03 5.49
N VAL A 280 -6.95 -18.22 6.40
CA VAL A 280 -6.27 -17.11 7.08
C VAL A 280 -6.71 -17.11 8.53
N ASP A 281 -5.74 -17.02 9.44
CA ASP A 281 -6.00 -17.04 10.89
C ASP A 281 -6.09 -15.64 11.50
N TRP A 282 -5.45 -14.65 10.88
CA TRP A 282 -5.27 -13.32 11.45
C TRP A 282 -5.55 -12.19 10.44
N VAL A 283 -6.22 -11.15 10.93
CA VAL A 283 -6.26 -9.83 10.32
C VAL A 283 -5.22 -8.95 11.01
N TYR A 284 -4.22 -8.50 10.27
CA TYR A 284 -3.22 -7.55 10.74
C TYR A 284 -3.69 -6.13 10.47
N ASP A 285 -3.64 -5.29 11.50
CA ASP A 285 -4.12 -3.91 11.46
C ASP A 285 -2.97 -2.93 11.73
N CYS A 286 -2.74 -2.01 10.79
CA CYS A 286 -1.71 -0.99 10.91
C CYS A 286 -2.33 0.40 11.02
N THR A 287 -1.95 1.15 12.05
CA THR A 287 -2.25 2.58 12.18
C THR A 287 -1.02 3.38 11.77
N ILE A 288 -1.14 4.24 10.76
CA ILE A 288 -0.02 5.02 10.22
C ILE A 288 -0.23 6.50 10.46
N ALA A 289 0.83 7.17 10.92
CA ALA A 289 0.90 8.61 11.07
C ALA A 289 2.20 9.19 10.53
N TYR A 290 2.13 10.42 10.02
CA TYR A 290 3.22 11.09 9.32
C TYR A 290 3.74 12.28 10.13
N GLU A 291 4.95 12.15 10.67
CA GLU A 291 5.54 13.15 11.57
C GLU A 291 5.57 14.54 10.93
N GLY A 292 5.07 15.50 11.70
CA GLY A 292 4.96 16.90 11.30
C GLY A 292 3.61 17.29 10.68
N THR A 293 2.72 16.33 10.37
CA THR A 293 1.33 16.68 10.03
C THR A 293 0.68 17.39 11.23
N PRO A 294 0.10 18.60 11.07
CA PRO A 294 -0.61 19.27 12.16
C PRO A 294 -1.86 18.49 12.60
N LYS A 295 -2.25 18.59 13.87
CA LYS A 295 -3.51 18.02 14.38
C LYS A 295 -4.69 18.64 13.63
N GLY A 296 -5.55 17.81 13.06
CA GLY A 296 -6.65 18.24 12.18
C GLY A 296 -6.24 18.61 10.74
N GLY A 297 -4.94 18.54 10.43
CA GLY A 297 -4.41 18.71 9.07
C GLY A 297 -4.45 17.42 8.25
N PHE A 298 -4.13 17.55 6.96
CA PHE A 298 -4.16 16.44 6.01
C PHE A 298 -2.74 16.13 5.51
N ALA A 299 -2.18 15.00 5.92
CA ALA A 299 -0.84 14.55 5.49
C ALA A 299 -0.61 14.61 3.96
N PRO A 300 -1.61 14.30 3.09
CA PRO A 300 -1.43 14.39 1.63
C PRO A 300 -1.17 15.78 1.08
N GLU A 301 -1.48 16.84 1.82
CA GLU A 301 -1.24 18.22 1.39
C GLU A 301 0.24 18.59 1.52
N TYR A 302 0.93 18.01 2.50
CA TYR A 302 2.36 18.23 2.72
C TYR A 302 3.20 17.19 1.96
N PHE A 303 2.89 15.91 2.14
CA PHE A 303 3.69 14.79 1.62
C PHE A 303 3.23 14.31 0.25
N THR A 304 3.21 15.23 -0.71
CA THR A 304 2.95 14.93 -2.13
C THR A 304 4.17 14.26 -2.78
N ILE A 305 3.99 13.58 -3.93
CA ILE A 305 5.11 13.02 -4.71
C ILE A 305 6.17 14.10 -5.00
N ARG A 306 5.73 15.31 -5.39
CA ARG A 306 6.63 16.44 -5.67
C ARG A 306 7.39 16.86 -4.40
N SER A 307 6.70 17.03 -3.29
CA SER A 307 7.35 17.47 -2.04
C SER A 307 8.34 16.43 -1.53
N THR A 308 7.89 15.18 -1.44
CA THR A 308 8.65 14.08 -0.89
C THR A 308 9.87 13.72 -1.74
N TYR A 309 9.68 13.50 -3.05
CA TYR A 309 10.75 12.96 -3.90
C TYR A 309 11.60 14.02 -4.60
N LEU A 310 10.98 15.13 -5.02
CA LEU A 310 11.65 16.15 -5.83
C LEU A 310 12.22 17.26 -4.97
N GLN A 311 11.41 17.83 -4.07
CA GLN A 311 11.82 18.92 -3.18
C GLN A 311 12.65 18.45 -1.98
N GLY A 312 12.71 17.14 -1.73
CA GLY A 312 13.50 16.57 -0.63
C GLY A 312 12.87 16.77 0.74
N ARG A 313 11.53 16.78 0.78
CA ARG A 313 10.73 17.03 1.98
C ARG A 313 9.86 15.81 2.33
N PRO A 314 10.46 14.62 2.58
CA PRO A 314 9.71 13.48 3.09
C PRO A 314 9.23 13.73 4.53
N PRO A 315 8.26 12.94 5.03
CA PRO A 315 7.99 12.88 6.46
C PRO A 315 9.28 12.61 7.25
N LYS A 316 9.49 13.33 8.36
CA LYS A 316 10.68 13.11 9.21
C LYS A 316 10.74 11.68 9.75
N CYS A 317 9.57 11.15 10.10
CA CYS A 317 9.36 9.76 10.47
C CYS A 317 7.95 9.33 10.06
N VAL A 318 7.83 8.12 9.53
CA VAL A 318 6.54 7.42 9.39
C VAL A 318 6.38 6.53 10.61
N ASN A 319 5.34 6.80 11.39
CA ASN A 319 5.04 6.02 12.59
C ASN A 319 4.01 4.96 12.21
N MET A 320 4.24 3.72 12.62
CA MET A 320 3.38 2.57 12.36
C MET A 320 3.11 1.88 13.70
N HIS A 321 1.83 1.73 14.04
CA HIS A 321 1.39 0.93 15.18
C HIS A 321 0.62 -0.29 14.70
N TRP A 322 0.93 -1.44 15.28
CA TRP A 322 0.43 -2.72 14.81
C TRP A 322 -0.41 -3.45 15.84
N ARG A 323 -1.49 -4.04 15.34
CA ARG A 323 -2.38 -4.93 16.09
C ARG A 323 -2.73 -6.13 15.25
N ARG A 324 -3.28 -7.18 15.87
CA ARG A 324 -3.89 -8.30 15.13
C ARG A 324 -5.18 -8.79 15.76
N PHE A 325 -6.07 -9.30 14.92
CA PHE A 325 -7.34 -9.88 15.33
C PHE A 325 -7.46 -11.28 14.76
N ALA A 326 -7.76 -12.26 15.62
CA ALA A 326 -8.00 -13.63 15.17
C ALA A 326 -9.26 -13.64 14.29
N VAL A 327 -9.20 -14.23 13.10
CA VAL A 327 -10.36 -14.32 12.21
C VAL A 327 -11.54 -15.04 12.89
N SER A 328 -11.24 -15.99 13.78
CA SER A 328 -12.24 -16.71 14.57
C SER A 328 -13.00 -15.84 15.58
N SER A 329 -12.47 -14.67 15.98
CA SER A 329 -13.16 -13.74 16.89
C SER A 329 -13.91 -12.61 16.17
N ILE A 330 -13.85 -12.57 14.85
CA ILE A 330 -14.54 -11.56 14.03
C ILE A 330 -15.94 -12.07 13.70
N PRO A 331 -17.02 -11.29 13.93
CA PRO A 331 -18.38 -11.70 13.61
C PRO A 331 -18.59 -11.70 12.09
N LEU A 332 -18.36 -12.85 11.45
CA LEU A 332 -18.44 -13.00 10.00
C LEU A 332 -19.76 -13.66 9.52
N SER A 333 -20.63 -14.04 10.46
CA SER A 333 -21.97 -14.61 10.19
C SER A 333 -23.02 -13.54 9.91
N ASP A 334 -22.90 -12.36 10.53
CA ASP A 334 -23.85 -11.26 10.40
C ASP A 334 -23.14 -9.97 9.95
N ALA A 335 -23.66 -9.34 8.90
CA ALA A 335 -23.05 -8.14 8.31
C ALA A 335 -23.16 -6.90 9.20
N LYS A 336 -24.21 -6.78 10.01
CA LYS A 336 -24.41 -5.66 10.94
C LYS A 336 -23.48 -5.80 12.14
N GLU A 337 -23.34 -7.00 12.68
CA GLU A 337 -22.37 -7.25 13.76
C GLU A 337 -20.94 -6.99 13.29
N PHE A 338 -20.60 -7.40 12.06
CA PHE A 338 -19.33 -7.06 11.44
C PHE A 338 -19.12 -5.56 11.28
N GLU A 339 -20.14 -4.83 10.81
CA GLU A 339 -20.08 -3.39 10.64
C GLU A 339 -19.84 -2.68 11.98
N ALA A 340 -20.54 -3.09 13.04
CA ALA A 340 -20.33 -2.58 14.39
C ALA A 340 -18.91 -2.90 14.90
N TRP A 341 -18.43 -4.14 14.70
CA TRP A 341 -17.07 -4.54 15.06
C TRP A 341 -16.02 -3.69 14.33
N LEU A 342 -16.17 -3.48 13.01
CA LEU A 342 -15.24 -2.70 12.21
C LEU A 342 -15.25 -1.22 12.61
N MET A 343 -16.44 -0.67 12.88
CA MET A 343 -16.59 0.71 13.35
C MET A 343 -15.85 0.92 14.67
N GLU A 344 -15.94 -0.04 15.59
CA GLU A 344 -15.21 0.03 16.87
C GLU A 344 -13.69 -0.04 16.68
N ARG A 345 -13.19 -0.95 15.84
CA ARG A 345 -11.75 -0.99 15.51
C ARG A 345 -11.24 0.32 14.89
N TRP A 346 -12.10 1.02 14.14
CA TRP A 346 -11.79 2.33 13.58
C TRP A 346 -11.83 3.45 14.61
N ARG A 347 -12.71 3.40 15.61
CA ARG A 347 -12.72 4.34 16.74
C ARG A 347 -11.43 4.24 17.55
N GLU A 348 -11.04 3.02 17.90
CA GLU A 348 -9.75 2.77 18.57
C GLU A 348 -8.56 3.28 17.72
N LYS A 349 -8.63 3.12 16.40
CA LYS A 349 -7.60 3.64 15.48
C LYS A 349 -7.56 5.17 15.48
N ASP A 350 -8.71 5.82 15.54
CA ASP A 350 -8.83 7.28 15.62
C ASP A 350 -8.28 7.81 16.96
N GLU A 351 -8.51 7.09 18.05
CA GLU A 351 -7.93 7.38 19.38
C GLU A 351 -6.41 7.19 19.40
N LEU A 352 -5.88 6.14 18.76
CA LEU A 352 -4.44 5.96 18.59
C LEU A 352 -3.80 7.15 17.84
N LEU A 353 -4.49 7.68 16.83
CA LEU A 353 -4.05 8.86 16.11
C LEU A 353 -4.15 10.12 16.98
N GLU A 354 -5.21 10.27 17.77
CA GLU A 354 -5.34 11.37 18.74
C GLU A 354 -4.17 11.39 19.72
N GLN A 355 -3.85 10.25 20.34
CA GLN A 355 -2.68 10.10 21.21
C GLN A 355 -1.38 10.44 20.48
N TRP A 356 -1.22 9.99 19.23
CA TRP A 356 -0.05 10.31 18.44
C TRP A 356 0.08 11.81 18.13
N TYR A 357 -1.02 12.49 17.82
CA TYR A 357 -1.01 13.94 17.62
C TYR A 357 -0.70 14.73 18.90
N GLU A 358 -1.09 14.20 20.07
CA GLU A 358 -0.86 14.84 21.37
C GLU A 358 0.56 14.62 21.90
N THR A 359 1.12 13.43 21.68
CA THR A 359 2.39 13.01 22.29
C THR A 359 3.53 12.83 21.29
N GLY A 360 3.24 12.79 19.99
CA GLY A 360 4.20 12.46 18.93
C GLY A 360 4.59 10.98 18.88
N ARG A 361 3.91 10.11 19.64
CA ARG A 361 4.22 8.67 19.73
C ARG A 361 2.94 7.85 19.80
N PHE A 362 2.97 6.69 19.14
CA PHE A 362 1.98 5.65 19.38
C PHE A 362 2.31 4.93 20.70
N PRO A 363 1.32 4.28 21.33
CA PRO A 363 1.60 3.41 22.46
C PRO A 363 2.57 2.31 22.02
N ALA A 364 3.48 1.98 22.92
CA ALA A 364 4.46 0.93 22.75
C ALA A 364 4.38 0.00 23.98
N ASP A 365 4.96 -1.19 23.87
CA ASP A 365 4.86 -2.25 24.86
C ASP A 365 6.21 -2.44 25.56
N PRO A 366 6.44 -1.85 26.76
CA PRO A 366 7.73 -1.91 27.44
C PRO A 366 8.19 -3.34 27.76
N ASP A 367 7.26 -4.28 27.94
CA ASP A 367 7.58 -5.70 28.15
C ASP A 367 8.22 -6.35 26.92
N SER A 368 8.07 -5.75 25.74
CA SER A 368 8.77 -6.17 24.52
C SER A 368 10.23 -5.68 24.45
N ALA A 369 10.69 -4.87 25.41
CA ALA A 369 12.03 -4.30 25.38
C ALA A 369 13.12 -5.39 25.35
N ASP A 370 13.92 -5.37 24.30
CA ASP A 370 15.03 -6.31 24.07
C ASP A 370 16.05 -5.62 23.16
N THR A 371 17.10 -5.05 23.77
CA THR A 371 18.16 -4.37 23.04
C THR A 371 18.96 -5.33 22.16
N GLY A 372 19.02 -6.62 22.50
CA GLY A 372 19.63 -7.67 21.68
C GLY A 372 18.89 -7.90 20.36
N LYS A 373 17.57 -7.69 20.36
CA LYS A 373 16.73 -7.66 19.15
C LYS A 373 16.54 -6.27 18.57
N GLY A 374 17.25 -5.26 19.09
CA GLY A 374 17.18 -3.88 18.62
C GLY A 374 15.87 -3.15 18.93
N ILE A 375 15.11 -3.65 19.92
CA ILE A 375 13.89 -3.04 20.45
C ILE A 375 14.28 -2.04 21.55
N SER A 376 13.72 -0.83 21.52
CA SER A 376 13.99 0.21 22.51
C SER A 376 13.47 -0.18 23.90
N LYS A 377 13.91 0.55 24.94
CA LYS A 377 13.41 0.38 26.31
C LYS A 377 11.90 0.62 26.43
N ASP A 378 11.35 1.44 25.53
CA ASP A 378 9.93 1.76 25.52
C ASP A 378 9.11 0.78 24.64
N GLY A 379 9.75 -0.22 24.01
CA GLY A 379 9.04 -1.25 23.24
C GLY A 379 8.75 -0.90 21.78
N PHE A 380 9.61 -0.12 21.12
CA PHE A 380 9.48 0.21 19.69
C PHE A 380 10.80 0.03 18.93
N ILE A 381 10.72 -0.05 17.60
CA ILE A 381 11.87 -0.08 16.69
C ILE A 381 11.86 1.18 15.81
N GLU A 382 12.96 1.93 15.81
CA GLU A 382 13.21 2.98 14.81
C GLU A 382 14.28 2.50 13.81
N THR A 383 14.00 2.58 12.53
CA THR A 383 14.92 2.22 11.44
C THR A 383 14.68 3.10 10.21
N GLU A 384 15.29 2.76 9.08
CA GLU A 384 15.05 3.39 7.79
C GLU A 384 14.37 2.41 6.83
N MET A 385 13.50 2.93 5.96
CA MET A 385 13.00 2.15 4.83
C MET A 385 14.13 1.92 3.83
N THR A 386 14.66 0.70 3.78
CA THR A 386 15.77 0.29 2.93
C THR A 386 15.73 -1.21 2.65
N LEU A 387 16.47 -1.66 1.62
CA LEU A 387 16.70 -3.07 1.30
C LEU A 387 17.60 -3.71 2.36
N ASN A 388 17.67 -5.04 2.42
CA ASN A 388 18.58 -5.81 3.28
C ASN A 388 19.98 -5.96 2.67
N ASN A 389 20.07 -5.91 1.35
CA ASN A 389 21.30 -5.93 0.59
C ASN A 389 21.08 -5.14 -0.71
N TRP A 390 22.01 -4.25 -1.06
CA TRP A 390 21.93 -3.48 -2.29
C TRP A 390 22.03 -4.37 -3.54
N MET A 391 22.66 -5.55 -3.43
CA MET A 391 22.75 -6.54 -4.51
C MET A 391 21.39 -7.07 -4.97
N GLU A 392 20.34 -6.95 -4.15
CA GLU A 392 18.97 -7.33 -4.52
C GLU A 392 18.46 -6.56 -5.75
N ILE A 393 19.01 -5.36 -6.01
CA ILE A 393 18.73 -4.60 -7.24
C ILE A 393 19.06 -5.42 -8.49
N GLY A 394 20.09 -6.27 -8.45
CA GLY A 394 20.45 -7.16 -9.56
C GLY A 394 19.31 -8.09 -9.98
N GLN A 395 18.42 -8.47 -9.04
CA GLN A 395 17.27 -9.34 -9.32
C GLN A 395 16.29 -8.73 -10.34
N ILE A 396 16.23 -7.39 -10.43
CA ILE A 396 15.35 -6.69 -11.37
C ILE A 396 15.78 -6.93 -12.82
N PHE A 397 17.09 -7.10 -13.06
CA PHE A 397 17.69 -7.11 -14.40
C PHE A 397 18.29 -8.46 -14.80
N VAL A 398 18.46 -9.40 -13.86
CA VAL A 398 19.17 -10.67 -14.09
C VAL A 398 18.56 -11.51 -15.22
N VAL A 399 17.23 -11.56 -15.32
CA VAL A 399 16.56 -12.33 -16.40
C VAL A 399 16.85 -11.72 -17.76
N LEU A 400 16.77 -10.40 -17.88
CA LEU A 400 17.07 -9.71 -19.14
C LEU A 400 18.54 -9.88 -19.53
N ALA A 401 19.45 -9.78 -18.57
CA ALA A 401 20.88 -10.00 -18.80
C ALA A 401 21.15 -11.44 -19.29
N ALA A 402 20.52 -12.44 -18.68
CA ALA A 402 20.63 -13.83 -19.09
C ALA A 402 20.09 -14.07 -20.51
N VAL A 403 18.91 -13.51 -20.84
CA VAL A 403 18.33 -13.61 -22.18
C VAL A 403 19.20 -12.92 -23.22
N ALA A 404 19.70 -11.71 -22.93
CA ALA A 404 20.61 -11.00 -23.83
C ALA A 404 21.89 -11.79 -24.09
N LEU A 405 22.44 -12.44 -23.06
CA LEU A 405 23.61 -13.31 -23.22
C LEU A 405 23.30 -14.53 -24.10
N MET A 406 22.18 -15.21 -23.88
CA MET A 406 21.75 -16.35 -24.71
C MET A 406 21.57 -15.95 -26.17
N VAL A 407 20.90 -14.82 -26.43
CA VAL A 407 20.71 -14.29 -27.79
C VAL A 407 22.05 -13.97 -28.44
N ASN A 408 22.96 -13.29 -27.73
CA ASN A 408 24.29 -12.96 -28.24
C ASN A 408 25.10 -14.22 -28.61
N VAL A 409 25.08 -15.24 -27.76
CA VAL A 409 25.75 -16.52 -28.02
C VAL A 409 25.15 -17.21 -29.24
N ALA A 410 23.81 -17.25 -29.35
CA ALA A 410 23.12 -17.86 -30.49
C ALA A 410 23.42 -17.14 -31.82
N VAL A 411 23.43 -15.81 -31.82
CA VAL A 411 23.77 -14.99 -32.99
C VAL A 411 25.21 -15.25 -33.44
N LYS A 412 26.16 -15.29 -32.51
CA LYS A 412 27.57 -15.60 -32.83
C LYS A 412 27.74 -17.01 -33.37
N ALA A 413 27.10 -18.01 -32.74
CA ALA A 413 27.14 -19.39 -33.22
C ALA A 413 26.58 -19.49 -34.65
N PHE A 414 25.43 -18.87 -34.92
CA PHE A 414 24.84 -18.84 -36.27
C PHE A 414 25.75 -18.14 -37.29
N GLY A 415 26.43 -17.06 -36.89
CA GLY A 415 27.45 -16.39 -37.71
C GLY A 415 28.61 -17.32 -38.08
N ILE A 416 29.13 -18.07 -37.11
CA ILE A 416 30.18 -19.07 -37.34
C ILE A 416 29.68 -20.17 -38.31
N PHE A 417 28.48 -20.71 -38.10
CA PHE A 417 27.89 -21.72 -38.99
C PHE A 417 27.69 -21.21 -40.43
N LYS A 418 27.42 -19.92 -40.61
CA LYS A 418 27.31 -19.31 -41.94
C LYS A 418 28.66 -19.13 -42.63
N VAL A 419 29.75 -18.94 -41.88
CA VAL A 419 31.11 -18.80 -42.42
C VAL A 419 31.74 -20.16 -42.71
N LEU A 420 31.31 -21.21 -42.00
CA LEU A 420 31.77 -22.60 -42.20
C LEU A 420 31.02 -23.36 -43.31
N LYS A 421 29.94 -22.78 -43.86
CA LYS A 421 29.27 -23.25 -45.09
C LYS A 421 29.78 -22.44 -46.27
#